data_AF-A0A8S2KJ83-F1
#
_entry.id   AF-A0A8S2KJ83-F1
#
_cell.length_a   1.000
_cell.length_b   1.000
_cell.length_c   1.000
_cell.angle_alpha   90.00
_cell.angle_beta   90.00
_cell.angle_gamma   90.00
#
_symmetry.space_group_name_H-M   'P 1'
#
loop_
_entity.id
_entity.type
_entity.pdbx_description
1 polymer ?
#
loop_
_entity_poly.entity_id
_entity_poly.type
_entity_poly.pdbx_seq_one_letter_code
_entity_poly.pdbx_strand_id
1 'polypeptide(L)'
;ILSIVESKRTKPTLLLDAFRYTQDKMFNTTIYWKCENRLCPGRAIQYGNLEERCKQQTLTLDEYLEKVMRLSGIKKYWLYIFSVYIFS
;
A
#
# COMPACT_ATOMS: atom_id res chain seq x y z
N ILE A 1 0.28 -16.25 -7.51
CA ILE A 1 1.70 -15.94 -7.14
C ILE A 1 2.20 -14.90 -8.14
N LEU A 2 2.74 -13.78 -7.65
CA LEU A 2 3.32 -12.73 -8.50
C LEU A 2 4.85 -12.87 -8.49
N SER A 3 5.44 -13.07 -9.67
CA SER A 3 6.91 -13.16 -9.82
C SER A 3 7.38 -12.38 -11.03
N ILE A 4 8.44 -11.57 -10.84
CA ILE A 4 9.10 -10.86 -11.92
C ILE A 4 10.28 -11.69 -12.37
N VAL A 5 10.35 -11.95 -13.66
CA VAL A 5 11.47 -12.63 -14.31
C VAL A 5 12.25 -11.59 -15.10
N GLU A 6 13.46 -11.30 -14.61
CA GLU A 6 14.40 -10.44 -15.32
C GLU A 6 15.30 -11.28 -16.23
N SER A 7 15.47 -10.82 -17.46
CA SER A 7 16.39 -11.41 -18.42
C SER A 7 17.42 -10.36 -18.81
N LYS A 8 18.70 -10.75 -18.86
CA LYS A 8 19.79 -9.86 -19.33
C LYS A 8 19.67 -9.48 -20.81
N ARG A 9 18.86 -10.20 -21.58
CA ARG A 9 18.72 -10.03 -23.05
C ARG A 9 17.32 -9.61 -23.50
N THR A 10 16.32 -9.74 -22.64
CA THR A 10 14.91 -9.56 -23.01
C THR A 10 14.27 -8.57 -22.06
N LYS A 11 13.19 -7.92 -22.52
CA LYS A 11 12.36 -7.07 -21.65
C LYS A 11 11.90 -7.88 -20.42
N PRO A 12 11.81 -7.25 -19.24
CA PRO A 12 11.35 -7.93 -18.05
C PRO A 12 9.93 -8.47 -18.27
N THR A 13 9.66 -9.63 -17.67
CA THR A 13 8.39 -10.35 -17.80
C THR A 13 7.78 -10.53 -16.42
N LEU A 14 6.51 -10.17 -16.27
CA LEU A 14 5.71 -10.39 -15.08
C LEU A 14 4.89 -11.66 -15.26
N LEU A 15 4.98 -12.58 -14.29
CA LEU A 15 4.10 -13.73 -14.15
C LEU A 15 3.04 -13.40 -13.11
N LEU A 16 1.78 -13.40 -13.55
CA LEU A 16 0.61 -13.18 -12.70
C LEU A 16 -0.44 -14.25 -13.05
N ASP A 17 -0.84 -15.05 -12.06
CA ASP A 17 -1.87 -16.10 -12.18
C ASP A 17 -1.68 -17.00 -13.42
N ALA A 18 -0.44 -17.42 -13.65
CA ALA A 18 0.01 -18.25 -14.79
C ALA A 18 -0.02 -17.55 -16.16
N PHE A 19 -0.35 -16.27 -16.23
CA PHE A 19 -0.23 -15.45 -17.44
C PHE A 19 1.09 -14.68 -17.46
N ARG A 20 1.66 -14.53 -18.67
CA ARG A 20 2.87 -13.76 -18.92
C ARG A 20 2.53 -12.37 -19.44
N TYR A 21 3.13 -11.37 -18.84
CA TYR A 21 3.04 -9.99 -19.27
C TYR A 21 4.42 -9.42 -19.53
N THR A 22 4.56 -8.69 -20.63
CA THR A 22 5.78 -7.97 -20.98
C THR A 22 5.64 -6.50 -20.58
N GLN A 23 6.74 -5.90 -20.14
CA GLN A 23 6.74 -4.48 -19.79
C GLN A 23 6.48 -3.63 -21.04
N ASP A 24 5.46 -2.77 -20.98
CA ASP A 24 5.14 -1.84 -22.06
C ASP A 24 5.74 -0.47 -21.80
N LYS A 25 5.37 0.13 -20.66
CA LYS A 25 5.80 1.48 -20.26
C LYS A 25 6.01 1.57 -18.76
N MET A 26 6.88 2.46 -18.35
CA MET A 26 7.09 2.82 -16.95
C MET A 26 6.90 4.32 -16.81
N PHE A 27 6.03 4.73 -15.90
CA PHE A 27 5.77 6.13 -15.57
C PHE A 27 5.96 6.32 -14.07
N ASN A 28 6.94 7.14 -13.68
CA ASN A 28 7.34 7.35 -12.29
C ASN A 28 7.60 6.01 -11.59
N THR A 29 6.75 5.66 -10.62
CA THR A 29 6.80 4.41 -9.86
C THR A 29 5.83 3.35 -10.36
N THR A 30 5.06 3.63 -11.40
CA THR A 30 4.04 2.72 -11.94
C THR A 30 4.53 2.05 -13.21
N ILE A 31 4.54 0.72 -13.21
CA ILE A 31 4.92 -0.09 -14.36
C ILE A 31 3.66 -0.66 -15.00
N TYR A 32 3.48 -0.39 -16.29
CA TYR A 32 2.39 -0.91 -17.11
C TYR A 32 2.87 -2.13 -17.87
N TRP A 33 2.13 -3.22 -17.71
CA TRP A 33 2.41 -4.51 -18.28
C TRP A 33 1.31 -4.87 -19.28
N LYS A 34 1.71 -5.39 -20.44
CA LYS A 34 0.79 -5.92 -21.46
C LYS A 34 0.93 -7.41 -21.57
N CYS A 35 -0.16 -8.13 -21.82
CA CYS A 35 -0.07 -9.56 -22.02
C CYS A 35 0.84 -9.87 -23.22
N GLU A 36 1.63 -10.95 -23.10
CA GLU A 36 2.50 -11.41 -24.18
C GLU A 36 1.68 -11.92 -25.38
N ASN A 37 0.50 -12.50 -25.13
CA ASN A 37 -0.38 -12.99 -26.18
C ASN A 37 -1.10 -11.82 -26.88
N ARG A 38 -0.95 -11.69 -28.20
CA ARG A 38 -1.60 -10.64 -29.01
C ARG A 38 -3.13 -10.68 -28.96
N LEU A 39 -3.71 -11.85 -28.72
CA LEU A 39 -5.15 -12.03 -28.59
C LEU A 39 -5.68 -11.71 -27.18
N CYS A 40 -4.78 -11.45 -26.22
CA CYS A 40 -5.15 -11.11 -24.87
C CYS A 40 -5.03 -9.59 -24.66
N PRO A 41 -6.16 -8.86 -24.52
CA PRO A 41 -6.13 -7.43 -24.22
C PRO A 41 -5.77 -7.13 -22.75
N GLY A 42 -5.44 -8.15 -21.96
CA GLY A 42 -5.14 -8.03 -20.54
C GLY A 42 -3.98 -7.08 -20.26
N ARG A 43 -4.21 -6.15 -19.33
CA ARG A 43 -3.19 -5.21 -18.83
C ARG A 43 -3.05 -5.38 -17.32
N ALA A 44 -1.82 -5.38 -16.85
CA ALA A 44 -1.51 -5.38 -15.43
C ALA A 44 -0.74 -4.10 -15.07
N ILE A 45 -0.99 -3.59 -13.88
CA ILE A 45 -0.34 -2.39 -13.37
C ILE A 45 0.36 -2.77 -12.07
N GLN A 46 1.67 -2.52 -12.03
CA GLN A 46 2.45 -2.68 -10.82
C GLN A 46 2.76 -1.29 -10.27
N TYR A 47 2.23 -1.00 -9.10
CA TYR A 47 2.57 0.21 -8.36
C TYR A 47 3.82 -0.06 -7.52
N GLY A 48 4.85 0.76 -7.68
CA GLY A 48 5.97 0.83 -6.77
C GLY A 48 5.49 1.32 -5.40
N ASN A 49 5.88 0.58 -4.37
CA ASN A 49 5.65 0.86 -2.95
C ASN A 49 4.19 1.19 -2.57
N LEU A 50 3.32 0.16 -2.55
CA LEU A 50 2.02 0.24 -1.89
C LEU A 50 2.14 0.30 -0.35
N GLU A 51 3.27 -0.14 0.19
CA GLU A 51 3.52 -0.18 1.63
C GLU A 51 3.61 1.22 2.25
N GLU A 52 4.18 2.19 1.54
CA GLU A 52 4.20 3.59 1.99
C GLU A 52 2.81 4.26 1.95
N ARG A 53 1.96 3.90 0.98
CA ARG A 53 0.59 4.44 0.90
C ARG A 53 -0.34 3.87 1.95
N CYS A 54 -0.19 2.60 2.32
CA CYS A 54 -1.03 1.98 3.34
C CYS A 54 -0.60 2.37 4.76
N LYS A 55 0.70 2.61 5.01
CA LYS A 55 1.20 3.10 6.30
C LYS A 55 0.65 4.49 6.68
N GLN A 56 0.28 5.33 5.72
CA GLN A 56 -0.37 6.62 5.98
C GLN A 56 -1.82 6.49 6.47
N GLN A 57 -2.45 5.32 6.35
CA GLN A 57 -3.86 5.13 6.68
C GLN A 57 -4.10 4.40 8.01
N THR A 58 -3.09 3.74 8.56
CA THR A 58 -3.14 3.19 9.92
C THR A 58 -2.82 4.31 10.91
N LEU A 59 -3.84 5.11 11.25
CA LEU A 59 -3.73 6.03 12.37
C LEU A 59 -3.40 5.19 13.62
N THR A 60 -2.25 5.44 14.23
CA THR A 60 -1.91 4.78 15.49
C THR A 60 -2.98 5.14 16.54
N LEU A 61 -3.22 4.26 17.52
CA LEU A 61 -4.19 4.54 18.58
C LEU A 61 -3.87 5.87 19.28
N ASP A 62 -2.58 6.20 19.43
CA ASP A 62 -2.10 7.48 19.95
C ASP A 62 -2.50 8.67 19.07
N GLU A 63 -2.34 8.59 17.74
CA GLU A 63 -2.79 9.64 16.82
C GLU A 63 -4.32 9.78 16.82
N TYR A 64 -5.07 8.69 16.97
CA TYR A 64 -6.53 8.72 17.03
C TYR A 64 -7.00 9.42 18.30
N LEU A 65 -6.43 9.04 19.44
CA LEU A 65 -6.71 9.68 20.73
C LEU A 65 -6.33 11.16 20.69
N GLU A 66 -5.18 11.54 20.11
CA GLU A 66 -4.83 12.95 19.94
C GLU A 66 -5.83 13.72 19.09
N LYS A 67 -6.33 13.12 18.01
CA LYS A 67 -7.32 13.75 17.14
C LYS A 67 -8.66 13.93 17.85
N VAL A 68 -9.11 12.93 18.63
CA VAL A 68 -10.34 13.01 19.44
C VAL A 68 -10.19 14.03 20.58
N MET A 69 -9.03 14.08 21.23
CA MET A 69 -8.73 15.06 22.29
C MET A 69 -8.74 16.50 21.77
N ARG A 70 -8.24 16.74 20.55
CA ARG A 70 -8.30 18.08 19.91
C ARG A 70 -9.73 18.53 19.61
N LEU A 71 -10.63 17.63 19.24
CA LEU A 71 -12.03 17.95 18.94
C LEU A 71 -12.87 18.17 20.20
N SER A 72 -12.51 17.51 21.31
CA SER A 72 -13.23 17.58 22.59
C SER A 72 -12.65 18.59 23.59
N GLY A 73 -11.47 19.17 23.32
CA GLY A 73 -10.81 20.12 24.22
C GLY A 73 -10.27 19.50 25.51
N ILE A 74 -10.23 18.17 25.61
CA ILE A 74 -9.81 17.42 26.80
C ILE A 74 -8.29 17.27 26.77
N LYS A 75 -7.60 17.76 27.81
CA LYS A 75 -6.14 17.64 27.94
C LYS A 75 -5.78 16.22 28.37
N LYS A 76 -4.71 15.64 27.77
CA LYS A 76 -4.22 14.26 28.02
C LYS A 76 -4.20 13.83 29.50
N TYR A 77 -3.86 14.74 30.41
CA TYR A 77 -3.79 14.45 31.84
C TYR A 77 -5.15 14.05 32.46
N TRP A 78 -6.28 14.55 31.93
CA TRP A 78 -7.61 14.18 32.43
C TRP A 78 -7.94 12.71 32.14
N LEU A 79 -7.56 12.18 30.97
CA LEU A 79 -7.79 10.77 30.64
C LEU A 79 -7.02 9.84 31.57
N TYR A 80 -5.80 10.24 31.96
CA TYR A 80 -4.98 9.48 32.91
C TYR A 80 -5.58 9.50 34.33
N ILE A 81 -6.19 10.62 34.73
CA ILE A 81 -6.90 10.71 36.00
C ILE A 81 -8.18 9.86 35.96
N PHE A 82 -8.96 9.92 34.88
CA PHE A 82 -10.16 9.10 34.71
C PHE A 82 -9.85 7.60 34.67
N SER A 83 -8.75 7.17 34.05
CA SER A 83 -8.37 5.75 34.08
C SER A 83 -7.99 5.31 35.50
N VAL A 84 -7.19 6.08 36.23
CA VAL A 84 -6.80 5.73 37.61
C VAL A 84 -8.00 5.68 38.57
N TYR A 85 -8.99 6.56 38.39
CA TYR A 85 -10.19 6.61 39.22
C TYR A 85 -11.24 5.54 38.90
N ILE A 86 -11.27 5.02 37.66
CA ILE A 86 -12.19 3.95 37.26
C ILE A 86 -11.64 2.56 37.65
N PHE A 87 -10.32 2.42 37.78
CA PHE A 87 -9.65 1.16 38.13
C PHE A 87 -9.18 1.09 39.61
N SER A 88 -9.61 2.01 40.48
CA SER A 88 -9.48 1.92 41.96
C SER A 88 -10.81 1.62 42.61
#